data_AF-A0A2N1PNI7-F1
#
_entry.id   AF-A0A2N1PNI7-F1
#
_cell.length_a   1.000
_cell.length_b   1.000
_cell.length_c   1.000
_cell.angle_alpha   90.00
_cell.angle_beta   90.00
_cell.angle_gamma   90.00
#
_symmetry.space_group_name_H-M   'P 1'
#
loop_
_entity.id
_entity.type
_entity.pdbx_description
1 polymer ?
#
loop_
_entity_poly.entity_id
_entity_poly.type
_entity_poly.pdbx_seq_one_letter_code
_entity_poly.pdbx_strand_id
1 'polypeptide(L)'
;MNPQTAQQMNPFQNNEIIVLILAIALCVLWFMNRESFSKIPKSGHLSVAMILLGASWFFTVLEGFVLPELLNLIEHICLTAASAVIMAWIFMVFGTQSDSETESHNPYHITGSHHE
;
A
#
# COMPACT_ATOMS: atom_id res chain seq x y z
N MET A 1 -36.44 33.22 14.05
CA MET A 1 -35.43 32.15 14.27
C MET A 1 -35.41 31.29 13.03
N ASN A 2 -34.29 31.30 12.28
CA ASN A 2 -34.18 30.60 11.00
C ASN A 2 -33.99 29.09 11.25
N PRO A 3 -34.81 28.19 10.69
CA PRO A 3 -34.66 26.74 10.88
C PRO A 3 -33.35 26.16 10.31
N GLN A 4 -32.60 26.92 9.49
CA GLN A 4 -31.33 26.46 8.92
C GLN A 4 -30.16 26.44 9.91
N THR A 5 -30.22 27.16 11.04
CA THR A 5 -29.17 27.10 12.08
C THR A 5 -29.25 25.84 12.95
N ALA A 6 -30.34 25.07 12.89
CA ALA A 6 -30.48 23.83 13.66
C ALA A 6 -29.87 22.60 12.96
N GLN A 7 -29.51 22.71 11.67
CA GLN A 7 -28.89 21.61 10.91
C GLN A 7 -27.36 21.67 10.82
N GLN A 8 -26.71 22.63 11.49
CA GLN A 8 -25.25 22.65 11.64
C GLN A 8 -24.75 21.83 12.85
N MET A 9 -25.41 20.73 13.18
CA MET A 9 -24.91 19.80 14.19
C MET A 9 -24.04 18.72 13.51
N ASN A 10 -22.77 19.08 13.31
CA ASN A 10 -21.58 18.22 13.17
C ASN A 10 -21.67 16.98 12.24
N PRO A 11 -21.46 17.13 10.92
CA PRO A 11 -21.27 15.98 10.02
C PRO A 11 -19.99 15.16 10.30
N PHE A 12 -19.08 15.66 11.14
CA PHE A 12 -17.75 15.06 11.36
C PHE A 12 -17.75 13.88 12.35
N GLN A 13 -18.58 13.91 13.39
CA GLN A 13 -18.53 12.89 14.46
C GLN A 13 -19.00 11.49 14.02
N ASN A 14 -19.88 11.41 13.01
CA ASN A 14 -20.37 10.11 12.54
C ASN A 14 -19.33 9.32 11.72
N ASN A 15 -18.38 10.01 11.07
CA ASN A 15 -17.37 9.34 10.27
C ASN A 15 -16.29 8.66 11.12
N GLU A 16 -15.96 9.21 12.29
CA GLU A 16 -14.90 8.68 13.17
C GLU A 16 -15.21 7.26 13.67
N ILE A 17 -16.47 6.99 14.04
CA ILE A 17 -16.89 5.66 14.52
C ILE A 17 -16.82 4.62 13.39
N ILE A 18 -17.21 4.99 12.17
CA ILE A 18 -17.16 4.10 11.01
C ILE A 18 -15.70 3.74 10.69
N VAL A 19 -14.81 4.74 10.73
CA VAL A 19 -13.36 4.54 10.50
C VAL A 19 -12.75 3.66 11.59
N LEU A 20 -13.13 3.85 12.86
CA LEU A 20 -12.70 3.00 13.97
C LEU A 20 -13.13 1.53 13.77
N ILE A 21 -14.39 1.30 13.38
CA ILE A 21 -14.89 -0.06 13.11
C ILE A 21 -14.14 -0.69 11.94
N LEU A 22 -13.88 0.06 10.86
CA LEU A 22 -13.10 -0.41 9.72
C LEU A 22 -11.67 -0.79 10.13
N ALA A 23 -11.00 0.06 10.92
CA ALA A 23 -9.65 -0.17 11.41
C ALA A 23 -9.55 -1.45 12.25
N ILE A 24 -10.50 -1.66 13.17
CA ILE A 24 -10.58 -2.88 13.98
C ILE A 24 -10.80 -4.10 13.10
N ALA A 25 -11.76 -4.05 12.17
CA ALA A 25 -12.06 -5.17 11.28
C ALA A 25 -10.85 -5.57 10.43
N LEU A 26 -10.12 -4.59 9.90
CA LEU A 26 -8.89 -4.84 9.14
C LEU A 26 -7.75 -5.40 9.99
N CYS A 27 -7.54 -4.88 11.20
CA CYS A 27 -6.59 -5.45 12.15
C CYS A 27 -6.91 -6.92 12.46
N VAL A 28 -8.18 -7.24 12.73
CA VAL A 28 -8.63 -8.62 12.98
C VAL A 28 -8.38 -9.50 11.76
N LEU A 29 -8.78 -9.06 10.56
CA LEU A 29 -8.56 -9.82 9.33
C LEU A 29 -7.07 -10.06 9.07
N TRP A 30 -6.21 -9.08 9.30
CA TRP A 30 -4.77 -9.24 9.15
C TRP A 30 -4.20 -10.24 10.15
N PHE A 31 -4.55 -10.13 11.44
CA PHE A 31 -4.09 -11.07 12.47
C PHE A 31 -4.55 -12.50 12.18
N MET A 32 -5.79 -12.69 11.72
CA MET A 32 -6.34 -14.01 11.37
C MET A 32 -5.65 -14.62 10.15
N ASN A 33 -5.22 -13.81 9.19
CA ASN A 33 -4.63 -14.28 7.93
C ASN A 33 -3.09 -14.19 7.90
N ARG A 34 -2.43 -13.90 9.03
CA ARG A 34 -0.97 -13.68 9.13
C ARG A 34 -0.14 -14.80 8.48
N GLU A 35 -0.59 -16.05 8.58
CA GLU A 35 0.12 -17.21 8.03
C GLU A 35 0.02 -17.27 6.50
N SER A 36 -1.12 -16.87 5.92
CA SER A 36 -1.28 -16.74 4.47
C SER A 36 -0.40 -15.64 3.89
N PHE A 37 -0.17 -14.55 4.63
CA PHE A 37 0.73 -13.46 4.20
C PHE A 37 2.20 -13.88 4.15
N SER A 38 2.62 -14.87 4.93
CA SER A 38 4.01 -15.38 4.91
C SER A 38 4.38 -16.06 3.58
N LYS A 39 3.37 -16.55 2.83
CA LYS A 39 3.55 -17.25 1.54
C LYS A 39 3.74 -16.30 0.36
N ILE A 40 3.59 -15.00 0.59
CA ILE A 40 3.70 -13.98 -0.46
C ILE A 40 5.19 -13.69 -0.73
N PRO A 41 5.62 -13.62 -1.99
CA PRO A 41 7.00 -13.26 -2.32
C PRO A 41 7.36 -11.90 -1.72
N LYS A 42 8.56 -11.82 -1.12
CA LYS A 42 9.06 -10.60 -0.44
C LYS A 42 8.12 -10.08 0.66
N SER A 43 7.47 -10.98 1.40
CA SER A 43 6.51 -10.71 2.48
C SER A 43 6.96 -9.69 3.55
N GLY A 44 8.27 -9.51 3.74
CA GLY A 44 8.81 -8.47 4.64
C GLY A 44 8.39 -7.05 4.26
N HIS A 45 8.44 -6.68 2.98
CA HIS A 45 8.04 -5.34 2.52
C HIS A 45 6.54 -5.13 2.67
N LEU A 46 5.76 -6.16 2.34
CA LEU A 46 4.32 -6.13 2.52
C LEU A 46 3.94 -6.01 4.00
N SER A 47 4.66 -6.70 4.89
CA SER A 47 4.45 -6.62 6.33
C SER A 47 4.72 -5.22 6.87
N VAL A 48 5.80 -4.56 6.43
CA VAL A 48 6.10 -3.17 6.78
C VAL A 48 5.01 -2.21 6.29
N ALA A 49 4.53 -2.40 5.06
CA ALA A 49 3.42 -1.62 4.53
C ALA A 49 2.13 -1.80 5.36
N MET A 50 1.82 -3.03 5.77
CA MET A 50 0.64 -3.30 6.61
C MET A 50 0.76 -2.69 8.01
N ILE A 51 1.95 -2.70 8.61
CA ILE A 51 2.21 -2.01 9.89
C ILE A 51 1.99 -0.50 9.72
N LEU A 52 2.55 0.11 8.67
CA LEU A 52 2.40 1.54 8.41
C LEU A 52 0.94 1.93 8.15
N LEU A 53 0.21 1.10 7.40
CA LEU A 53 -1.21 1.30 7.14
C LEU A 53 -2.05 1.18 8.42
N GLY A 54 -1.76 0.18 9.25
CA GLY A 54 -2.39 0.03 10.56
C GLY A 54 -2.09 1.20 11.50
N ALA A 55 -0.85 1.70 11.49
CA ALA A 55 -0.46 2.89 12.25
C ALA A 55 -1.20 4.14 11.77
N SER A 56 -1.36 4.31 10.45
CA SER A 56 -2.15 5.38 9.86
C SER A 56 -3.56 5.42 10.44
N TRP A 57 -4.26 4.28 10.43
CA TRP A 57 -5.62 4.20 10.96
C TRP A 57 -5.71 4.37 12.47
N PHE A 58 -4.70 3.93 13.21
CA PHE A 58 -4.61 4.20 14.65
C PHE A 58 -4.54 5.71 14.91
N PHE A 59 -3.78 6.45 14.10
CA PHE A 59 -3.72 7.91 14.21
C PHE A 59 -5.01 8.59 13.77
N THR A 60 -5.71 8.10 12.74
CA THR A 60 -7.05 8.60 12.35
C THR A 60 -8.05 8.48 13.50
N VAL A 61 -8.02 7.35 14.21
CA VAL A 61 -8.87 7.15 15.38
C VAL A 61 -8.50 8.15 16.47
N LEU A 62 -7.21 8.27 16.80
CA LEU A 62 -6.75 9.19 17.83
C LEU A 62 -6.99 10.66 17.47
N GLU A 63 -6.99 11.01 16.18
CA GLU A 63 -7.27 12.36 15.67
C GLU A 63 -8.61 12.88 16.19
N GLY A 64 -9.64 12.04 16.15
CA GLY A 64 -10.98 12.35 16.65
C GLY A 64 -11.04 12.61 18.17
N PHE A 65 -9.98 12.26 18.91
CA PHE A 65 -9.92 12.45 20.37
C PHE A 65 -8.93 13.53 20.80
N VAL A 66 -7.76 13.66 20.15
CA VAL A 66 -6.64 14.48 20.66
C VAL A 66 -5.82 15.06 19.49
N LEU A 67 -5.44 16.35 19.58
CA LEU A 67 -4.48 17.00 18.66
C LEU A 67 -4.73 16.71 17.15
N PRO A 68 -5.92 17.04 16.63
CA PRO A 68 -6.38 16.57 15.32
C PRO A 68 -5.41 16.95 14.18
N GLU A 69 -4.93 18.19 14.12
CA GLU A 69 -4.02 18.57 13.02
C GLU A 69 -2.68 17.82 13.01
N LEU A 70 -2.12 17.51 14.19
CA LEU A 70 -0.86 16.78 14.28
C LEU A 70 -1.06 15.31 13.91
N LEU A 71 -2.14 14.69 14.41
CA LEU A 71 -2.42 13.29 14.14
C LEU A 71 -2.85 13.06 12.69
N ASN A 72 -3.58 13.99 12.10
CA ASN A 72 -3.88 14.01 10.67
C ASN A 72 -2.60 14.05 9.82
N LEU A 73 -1.63 14.89 10.19
CA LEU A 73 -0.34 14.93 9.49
C LEU A 73 0.41 13.59 9.59
N ILE A 74 0.44 12.98 10.78
CA ILE A 74 1.11 11.70 11.00
C ILE A 74 0.39 10.58 10.23
N GLU A 75 -0.94 10.58 10.22
CA GLU A 75 -1.76 9.69 9.38
C GLU A 75 -1.31 9.79 7.92
N HIS A 76 -1.33 10.99 7.34
CA HIS A 76 -0.98 11.19 5.94
C HIS A 76 0.46 10.73 5.63
N ILE A 77 1.41 10.95 6.55
CA ILE A 77 2.79 10.46 6.41
C ILE A 77 2.82 8.93 6.42
N CYS A 78 2.14 8.29 7.37
CA CYS A 78 2.06 6.83 7.46
C CYS A 78 1.43 6.22 6.21
N LEU A 79 0.33 6.80 5.72
CA LEU A 79 -0.35 6.36 4.50
C LEU A 79 0.55 6.50 3.28
N THR A 80 1.22 7.65 3.13
CA THR A 80 2.14 7.90 2.01
C THR A 80 3.30 6.91 2.02
N ALA A 81 3.88 6.66 3.20
CA ALA A 81 4.95 5.68 3.38
C ALA A 81 4.47 4.26 3.05
N ALA A 82 3.28 3.87 3.51
CA ALA A 82 2.67 2.58 3.19
C ALA A 82 2.50 2.41 1.67
N SER A 83 1.93 3.42 0.99
CA SER A 83 1.77 3.40 -0.47
C SER A 83 3.10 3.29 -1.22
N ALA A 84 4.14 4.01 -0.77
CA ALA A 84 5.47 3.93 -1.37
C ALA A 84 6.10 2.54 -1.22
N VAL A 85 5.96 1.92 -0.05
CA VAL A 85 6.45 0.55 0.21
C VAL A 85 5.68 -0.48 -0.63
N ILE A 86 4.35 -0.33 -0.76
CA ILE A 86 3.54 -1.20 -1.65
C ILE A 86 4.00 -1.06 -3.09
N MET A 87 4.19 0.17 -3.57
CA MET A 87 4.67 0.43 -4.93
C MET A 87 6.05 -0.21 -5.17
N ALA A 88 6.99 -0.03 -4.24
CA ALA A 88 8.30 -0.69 -4.30
C ALA A 88 8.17 -2.23 -4.32
N TRP A 89 7.27 -2.78 -3.50
CA TRP A 89 7.01 -4.23 -3.47
C TRP A 89 6.46 -4.74 -4.82
N ILE A 90 5.54 -4.01 -5.46
CA ILE A 90 5.03 -4.36 -6.80
C ILE A 90 6.18 -4.40 -7.81
N PHE A 91 7.04 -3.38 -7.84
CA PHE A 91 8.20 -3.37 -8.74
C PHE A 91 9.17 -4.53 -8.47
N MET A 92 9.39 -4.91 -7.21
CA MET A 92 10.25 -6.05 -6.89
C MET A 92 9.66 -7.40 -7.32
N VAL A 93 8.34 -7.56 -7.23
CA VAL A 93 7.66 -8.81 -7.59
C VAL A 93 7.54 -8.96 -9.10
N PHE A 94 7.26 -7.87 -9.82
CA PHE A 94 6.95 -7.91 -11.26
C PHE A 94 8.05 -7.37 -12.18
N GLY A 95 9.03 -6.62 -11.66
CA GLY A 95 10.09 -5.98 -12.46
C GLY A 95 11.21 -6.92 -12.93
N THR A 96 11.12 -8.22 -12.68
CA THR A 96 12.16 -9.19 -13.05
C THR A 96 11.89 -9.82 -14.42
N GLN A 97 11.70 -9.01 -15.48
CA GLN A 97 11.52 -9.51 -16.87
C GLN A 97 12.12 -8.55 -17.91
N SER A 98 13.40 -8.19 -17.80
CA SER A 98 14.04 -7.40 -18.88
C SER A 98 15.55 -7.53 -18.96
N ASP A 99 16.14 -8.70 -18.69
CA ASP A 99 17.57 -8.92 -18.94
C ASP A 99 17.87 -10.35 -19.42
N SER A 100 17.35 -10.75 -20.60
CA SER A 100 17.90 -11.90 -21.35
C SER A 100 17.41 -11.95 -22.82
N GLU A 101 17.45 -10.83 -23.54
CA GLU A 101 17.38 -10.83 -25.01
C GLU A 101 18.57 -10.03 -25.57
N THR A 102 19.79 -10.49 -25.30
CA THR A 102 20.96 -10.03 -26.05
C THR A 102 21.99 -11.14 -26.17
N GLU A 103 21.56 -12.29 -26.72
CA GLU A 103 22.49 -13.17 -27.42
C GLU A 103 21.82 -13.81 -28.64
N SER A 104 21.20 -12.95 -29.45
CA SER A 104 21.08 -13.18 -30.89
C SER A 104 22.42 -12.83 -31.53
N HIS A 105 23.41 -13.72 -31.39
CA HIS A 105 24.47 -13.82 -32.40
C HIS A 105 24.36 -15.19 -33.04
N ASN A 106 23.38 -15.26 -33.94
CA ASN A 106 23.21 -16.34 -34.88
C ASN A 106 24.38 -16.33 -35.89
N PRO A 107 25.30 -17.30 -35.87
CA PRO A 107 26.45 -17.33 -36.76
C PRO A 107 26.08 -18.08 -38.06
N TYR A 108 24.98 -17.72 -38.72
CA TYR A 108 24.84 -18.02 -40.16
C TYR A 108 25.81 -17.13 -40.95
N HIS A 109 27.10 -17.37 -40.72
CA HIS A 109 28.16 -16.97 -41.59
C HIS A 109 28.03 -17.82 -42.85
N ILE A 110 27.34 -17.27 -43.85
CA ILE A 110 27.29 -17.78 -45.20
C ILE A 110 28.72 -17.78 -45.75
N THR A 111 29.37 -18.94 -45.82
CA THR A 111 30.52 -19.14 -46.72
C THR A 111 29.99 -19.68 -48.03
N GLY A 112 29.59 -18.78 -48.92
CA GLY A 112 29.65 -19.04 -50.34
C GLY A 112 31.06 -18.74 -50.81
N SER A 113 31.83 -19.77 -51.19
CA SER A 113 32.85 -19.66 -52.23
C SER A 113 33.55 -21.01 -52.49
N HIS A 114 33.30 -21.52 -53.69
CA HIS A 114 34.31 -21.99 -54.64
C HIS A 114 34.92 -23.40 -54.57
N HIS A 115 35.06 -23.94 -55.80
CA HIS A 115 35.89 -25.06 -56.29
C HIS A 115 35.40 -26.47 -55.93
N GLU A 116 35.35 -27.46 -56.83
CA GLU A 116 35.45 -27.61 -58.29
C GLU A 116 35.02 -29.06 -58.59
#